data_AF-A0AAV8CYK1-F1
#
_entry.id   AF-A0AAV8CYK1-F1
#
_cell.length_a   1.000
_cell.length_b   1.000
_cell.length_c   1.000
_cell.angle_alpha   90.00
_cell.angle_beta   90.00
_cell.angle_gamma   90.00
#
_symmetry.space_group_name_H-M   'P 1'
#
loop_
_entity.id
_entity.type
_entity.pdbx_description
1 polymer ?
#
loop_
_entity_poly.entity_id
_entity_poly.type
_entity_poly.pdbx_seq_one_letter_code
_entity_poly.pdbx_strand_id
1 'polypeptide(L)'
;MFAKLFRGCKGESVSASDELKQALENLDKKETVLQRKISIEVERAKQFTKVRNKEAAIQCLKRKRFYEGQLEQLSSFQMRIHDQENKTLLVKMASLKNSS
;
A
#
# COMPACT_ATOMS: atom_id res chain seq x y z
N MET A 1 -13.62 23.39 -12.51
CA MET A 1 -14.47 23.54 -11.31
C MET A 1 -14.31 22.34 -10.36
N PHE A 2 -13.13 22.13 -9.75
CA PHE A 2 -12.87 20.95 -8.90
C PHE A 2 -12.14 21.26 -7.57
N ALA A 3 -12.00 22.54 -7.19
CA ALA A 3 -11.31 22.94 -5.96
C ALA A 3 -12.21 23.01 -4.71
N LYS A 4 -13.48 22.59 -4.81
CA LYS A 4 -14.51 22.88 -3.79
C LYS A 4 -15.02 21.67 -3.00
N LEU A 5 -14.45 20.48 -3.21
CA LEU A 5 -14.87 19.24 -2.52
C LEU A 5 -13.99 18.82 -1.34
N PHE A 6 -12.91 19.54 -1.02
CA PHE A 6 -12.02 19.24 0.10
C PHE A 6 -12.11 20.28 1.24
N ARG A 7 -13.32 20.79 1.54
CA ARG A 7 -13.55 21.68 2.68
C ARG A 7 -14.69 21.16 3.57
N GLY A 8 -14.58 19.92 4.02
CA GLY A 8 -15.63 19.34 4.85
C GLY A 8 -15.31 17.95 5.39
N CYS A 9 -14.31 17.84 6.25
CA CYS A 9 -14.31 16.84 7.32
C CYS A 9 -13.54 17.42 8.51
N LYS A 10 -14.28 18.08 9.40
CA LYS A 10 -13.86 18.30 10.78
C LYS A 10 -14.76 17.38 11.61
N GLY A 11 -14.25 16.20 11.92
CA GLY A 11 -14.96 15.17 12.68
C GLY A 11 -13.96 14.19 13.26
N GLU A 12 -13.87 14.20 14.58
CA GLU A 12 -13.13 13.29 15.47
C GLU A 12 -11.60 13.52 15.52
N SER A 13 -11.12 13.94 16.68
CA SER A 13 -9.70 13.96 17.04
C SER A 13 -9.21 12.52 17.21
N VAL A 14 -9.20 11.77 16.12
CA VAL A 14 -8.39 10.56 15.99
C VAL A 14 -6.95 11.04 16.16
N SER A 15 -6.24 10.52 17.15
CA SER A 15 -4.87 10.94 17.36
C SER A 15 -4.09 10.64 16.07
N ALA A 16 -3.13 11.48 15.68
CA ALA A 16 -2.33 11.23 14.47
C ALA A 16 -1.68 9.83 14.47
N SER A 17 -1.48 9.22 15.64
CA SER A 17 -1.06 7.83 15.80
C SER A 17 -2.11 6.80 15.37
N ASP A 18 -3.39 7.04 15.65
CA ASP A 18 -4.47 6.11 15.28
C ASP A 18 -4.78 6.17 13.78
N GLU A 19 -4.65 7.35 13.16
CA GLU A 19 -4.73 7.50 11.69
C GLU A 19 -3.63 6.72 10.97
N LEU A 20 -2.38 6.78 11.48
CA LEU A 20 -1.25 6.02 10.93
C LEU A 20 -1.46 4.51 11.05
N LYS A 21 -1.96 4.03 12.19
CA LYS A 21 -2.28 2.61 12.40
C LYS A 21 -3.37 2.13 11.45
N GLN A 22 -4.45 2.91 11.30
CA GLN A 22 -5.53 2.57 10.37
C GLN A 22 -5.04 2.58 8.91
N ALA A 23 -4.16 3.51 8.55
CA ALA A 23 -3.54 3.54 7.23
C ALA A 23 -2.69 2.29 6.98
N LEU A 24 -1.87 1.86 7.94
CA LEU A 24 -1.06 0.63 7.85
C LEU A 24 -1.94 -0.61 7.66
N GLU A 25 -2.98 -0.78 8.48
CA GLU A 25 -3.88 -1.93 8.38
C GLU A 25 -4.56 -2.01 7.00
N ASN A 26 -4.92 -0.85 6.44
CA ASN A 26 -5.50 -0.76 5.10
C ASN A 26 -4.48 -1.06 3.99
N LEU A 27 -3.20 -0.70 4.18
CA LEU A 27 -2.12 -1.02 3.24
C LEU A 27 -1.85 -2.53 3.23
N ASP A 28 -1.81 -3.18 4.39
CA ASP A 28 -1.59 -4.63 4.52
C ASP A 28 -2.73 -5.44 3.87
N LYS A 29 -3.98 -5.02 4.08
CA LYS A 29 -5.15 -5.62 3.39
C LYS A 29 -5.05 -5.47 1.88
N LYS A 30 -4.57 -4.32 1.37
CA LYS A 30 -4.37 -4.12 -0.07
C LYS A 30 -3.23 -4.97 -0.61
N GLU A 31 -2.13 -5.08 0.12
CA GLU A 31 -0.98 -5.90 -0.22
C GLU A 31 -1.38 -7.37 -0.42
N THR A 32 -2.07 -7.95 0.56
CA THR A 32 -2.54 -9.34 0.50
C THR A 32 -3.48 -9.60 -0.68
N VAL A 33 -4.38 -8.66 -0.99
CA VAL A 33 -5.27 -8.76 -2.15
C VAL A 33 -4.47 -8.70 -3.47
N LEU A 34 -3.49 -7.80 -3.58
CA LEU A 34 -2.66 -7.70 -4.78
C LEU A 34 -1.78 -8.93 -4.98
N GLN A 35 -1.18 -9.46 -3.93
CA GLN A 35 -0.43 -10.72 -3.98
C GLN A 35 -1.31 -11.88 -4.46
N ARG A 36 -2.55 -12.00 -3.96
CA ARG A 36 -3.52 -13.00 -4.46
C ARG A 36 -3.83 -12.81 -5.94
N LYS A 37 -4.06 -11.57 -6.39
CA LYS A 37 -4.30 -11.26 -7.81
C LYS A 37 -3.12 -11.64 -8.70
N ILE A 38 -1.89 -11.38 -8.26
CA ILE A 38 -0.66 -11.76 -8.98
C ILE A 38 -0.59 -13.28 -9.15
N SER A 39 -0.81 -14.05 -8.09
CA SER A 39 -0.84 -15.52 -8.14
C SER A 39 -1.86 -16.04 -9.15
N ILE A 40 -3.08 -15.46 -9.14
CA ILE A 40 -4.14 -15.83 -10.10
C ILE A 40 -3.72 -15.53 -11.54
N GLU A 41 -3.15 -14.36 -11.83
CA GLU A 41 -2.70 -14.02 -13.19
C GLU A 41 -1.54 -14.91 -13.66
N VAL A 42 -0.66 -15.36 -12.75
CA VAL A 42 0.40 -16.34 -13.04
C VAL A 42 -0.21 -17.70 -13.41
N GLU A 43 -1.19 -18.18 -12.66
CA GLU A 43 -1.86 -19.46 -12.96
C GLU A 43 -2.61 -19.39 -14.29
N ARG A 44 -3.32 -18.30 -14.57
CA ARG A 44 -3.98 -18.07 -15.86
C ARG A 44 -2.98 -18.04 -17.01
N ALA A 45 -1.86 -17.33 -16.86
CA ALA A 45 -0.80 -17.31 -17.88
C ALA A 45 -0.27 -18.73 -18.19
N LYS A 46 -0.08 -19.56 -17.14
CA LYS A 46 0.31 -20.98 -17.31
C LYS A 46 -0.75 -21.78 -18.07
N GLN A 47 -2.03 -21.59 -17.75
CA GLN A 47 -3.13 -22.27 -18.46
C GLN A 47 -3.19 -21.86 -19.94
N PHE A 48 -3.09 -20.58 -20.25
CA PHE A 48 -3.09 -20.10 -21.64
C PHE A 48 -1.89 -20.59 -22.44
N THR A 49 -0.73 -20.73 -21.79
CA THR A 49 0.46 -21.33 -22.42
C THR A 49 0.24 -22.80 -22.77
N LYS A 50 -0.45 -23.58 -21.91
CA LYS A 50 -0.78 -25.00 -22.18
C LYS A 50 -1.69 -25.17 -23.40
N VAL A 51 -2.67 -24.29 -23.57
CA VAL A 51 -3.57 -24.30 -24.74
C VAL A 51 -3.01 -23.56 -25.96
N ARG A 52 -1.71 -23.21 -25.94
CA ARG A 52 -1.00 -22.48 -27.01
C ARG A 52 -1.57 -21.09 -27.35
N ASN A 53 -2.36 -20.50 -26.46
CA ASN A 53 -2.88 -19.15 -26.63
C ASN A 53 -1.87 -18.10 -26.12
N LYS A 54 -0.96 -17.70 -27.00
CA LYS A 54 0.14 -16.77 -26.68
C LYS A 54 -0.35 -15.37 -26.33
N GLU A 55 -1.37 -14.86 -27.01
CA GLU A 55 -1.87 -13.50 -26.79
C GLU A 55 -2.49 -13.35 -25.40
N ALA A 56 -3.35 -14.30 -25.01
CA ALA A 56 -3.96 -14.31 -23.68
C ALA A 56 -2.92 -14.45 -22.56
N ALA A 57 -1.87 -15.26 -22.77
CA ALA A 57 -0.76 -15.39 -21.83
C ALA A 57 -0.01 -14.06 -21.66
N ILE A 58 0.30 -13.36 -22.75
CA ILE A 58 0.96 -12.04 -22.70
C ILE A 58 0.08 -11.02 -21.96
N GLN A 59 -1.23 -11.02 -22.17
CA GLN A 59 -2.13 -10.13 -21.44
C GLN A 59 -2.13 -10.40 -19.93
N CYS A 60 -2.14 -11.68 -19.51
CA CYS A 60 -2.02 -12.04 -18.10
C CYS A 60 -0.70 -11.56 -17.49
N LEU A 61 0.41 -11.69 -18.23
CA LEU A 61 1.73 -11.19 -17.79
C LEU A 61 1.78 -9.66 -17.69
N LYS A 62 1.11 -8.94 -18.59
CA LYS A 62 0.97 -7.47 -18.48
C LYS A 62 0.19 -7.08 -17.23
N ARG A 63 -0.91 -7.78 -16.91
CA ARG A 63 -1.70 -7.56 -15.69
C ARG A 63 -0.89 -7.88 -14.42
N LYS A 64 -0.14 -8.98 -14.42
CA LYS A 64 0.79 -9.34 -13.36
C LYS A 64 1.76 -8.19 -13.08
N ARG A 65 2.46 -7.69 -14.10
CA ARG A 65 3.43 -6.58 -13.97
C ARG A 65 2.79 -5.31 -13.43
N PHE A 66 1.55 -5.01 -13.83
CA PHE A 66 0.80 -3.87 -13.31
C PHE A 66 0.51 -3.99 -11.80
N TYR A 67 0.14 -5.18 -11.32
CA TYR A 67 -0.07 -5.43 -9.90
C TYR A 67 1.25 -5.43 -9.11
N GLU A 68 2.35 -5.93 -9.69
CA GLU A 68 3.68 -5.85 -9.09
C GLU A 68 4.13 -4.39 -8.88
N GLY A 69 3.88 -3.52 -9.86
CA GLY A 69 4.16 -2.08 -9.71
C GLY A 69 3.31 -1.42 -8.61
N GLN A 70 2.05 -1.85 -8.43
CA GLN A 70 1.24 -1.37 -7.31
C GLN A 70 1.77 -1.86 -5.96
N LEU A 71 2.27 -3.09 -5.87
CA LEU A 71 2.91 -3.61 -4.66
C LEU A 71 4.18 -2.83 -4.30
N GLU A 72 5.02 -2.52 -5.28
CA GLU A 72 6.24 -1.73 -5.07
C GLU A 72 5.90 -0.31 -4.55
N GLN A 73 4.85 0.31 -5.09
CA GLN A 73 4.36 1.57 -4.57
C GLN A 73 3.85 1.44 -3.13
N LEU A 74 3.07 0.40 -2.81
CA LEU A 74 2.59 0.15 -1.45
C LEU A 74 3.74 -0.04 -0.46
N SER A 75 4.76 -0.83 -0.84
CA SER A 75 5.98 -1.03 -0.06
C SER A 75 6.71 0.31 0.19
N SER A 76 6.79 1.16 -0.83
CA SER A 76 7.33 2.52 -0.69
C SER A 76 6.51 3.40 0.26
N PHE A 77 5.18 3.24 0.31
CA PHE A 77 4.33 3.92 1.29
C PHE A 77 4.55 3.41 2.72
N GLN A 78 4.61 2.08 2.92
CA GLN A 78 4.91 1.47 4.23
C GLN A 78 6.25 1.99 4.79
N MET A 79 7.30 2.04 3.97
CA MET A 79 8.61 2.56 4.37
C MET A 79 8.55 4.01 4.86
N ARG A 80 7.78 4.89 4.19
CA ARG A 80 7.61 6.28 4.62
C ARG A 80 6.86 6.41 5.94
N ILE A 81 5.84 5.59 6.14
CA ILE A 81 5.08 5.58 7.39
C ILE A 81 5.96 5.13 8.56
N HIS A 82 6.72 4.04 8.37
CA HIS A 82 7.66 3.55 9.38
C HIS A 82 8.77 4.56 9.69
N ASP A 83 9.31 5.26 8.70
CA ASP A 83 10.28 6.33 8.92
C ASP A 83 9.69 7.47 9.77
N GLN A 84 8.46 7.90 9.46
CA GLN A 84 7.76 8.92 10.22
C GLN A 84 7.46 8.48 11.67
N GLU A 85 7.07 7.22 11.88
CA GLU A 85 6.88 6.63 13.20
C GLU A 85 8.18 6.62 14.01
N ASN A 86 9.28 6.14 13.41
CA ASN A 86 10.60 6.12 14.03
C ASN A 86 11.08 7.52 14.40
N LYS A 87 10.93 8.49 13.50
CA LYS A 87 11.27 9.89 13.77
C LYS A 87 10.47 10.45 14.96
N THR A 88 9.17 10.16 15.02
CA THR A 88 8.30 10.60 16.12
C THR A 88 8.75 10.00 17.45
N LEU A 89 9.13 8.72 17.46
CA LEU A 89 9.68 8.07 18.65
C LEU A 89 10.99 8.70 19.11
N LEU A 90 11.92 8.98 18.18
CA LEU A 90 13.20 9.62 18.51
C LEU A 90 13.01 11.00 19.14
N VAL A 91 12.10 11.82 18.61
CA VAL A 91 11.79 13.14 19.18
C VAL A 91 11.22 13.04 20.59
N LYS A 92 10.30 12.08 20.83
CA LYS A 92 9.76 11.83 22.17
C LYS A 92 10.85 11.42 23.17
N MET A 93 11.76 10.53 22.77
CA MET A 93 12.87 10.10 23.62
C MET A 93 13.85 11.24 23.94
N ALA A 94 14.13 12.12 22.98
CA ALA A 94 14.97 13.30 23.20
C ALA A 94 14.31 14.30 24.17
N SER A 95 13.00 14.51 24.05
CA SER A 95 12.26 15.38 24.97
C SER A 95 12.26 14.86 26.41
N LEU A 96 12.15 13.55 26.62
CA LEU A 96 12.22 12.94 27.95
C LEU A 96 13.60 13.09 28.61
N LYS A 97 14.69 13.01 27.84
CA LYS A 97 16.05 13.21 28.35
C LYS A 97 16.37 14.67 28.73
N ASN A 98 15.72 15.63 28.09
CA ASN A 98 15.89 17.06 28.39
C ASN A 98 14.98 17.56 29.52
N SER A 99 14.07 16.71 30.02
CA SER A 99 13.13 17.03 31.11
C SER A 99 13.58 16.49 32.47
N SER A 100 14.77 15.88 32.54
CA SER A 100 15.36 15.24 33.72
C SER A 100 16.74 15.79 34.00
#